data_AF-A0A4R9IM17-F1
#
_entry.id   AF-A0A4R9IM17-F1
#
_cell.length_a   1.000
_cell.length_b   1.000
_cell.length_c   1.000
_cell.angle_alpha   90.00
_cell.angle_beta   90.00
_cell.angle_gamma   90.00
#
_symmetry.space_group_name_H-M   'P 1'
#
loop_
_entity.id
_entity.type
_entity.pdbx_description
1 polymer ?
#
loop_
_entity_poly.entity_id
_entity_poly.type
_entity_poly.pdbx_seq_one_letter_code
_entity_poly.pdbx_strand_id
1 'polypeptide(L)'
;MKLFQIFSLIILSILLHSCASGVKSRNLLFRSNEFAIYTVNRDKINLKSESSVPKTLAHPLEISEDKILDLLGNIKFREESSYGDVNQYIFEEKEIKEFAMDLADGLQKLKSDQILLVISKYNPVKSVVSHYSRTGFYIWSSDTAIEILFGELQKEITYDEQGNYYDWSNIPDIPFEHFPTSTYVLQGQGFSFKKVSGFRNKHWLVFDKADLAKLKFEKRKKTTIPEVINSVDADLKPEKRISRDEEDGIINGD
;
A
#
# COMPACT_ATOMS: atom_id res chain seq x y z
N MET A 1 -51.08 2.23 24.79
CA MET A 1 -49.65 2.35 25.21
C MET A 1 -48.74 1.24 24.66
N LYS A 2 -49.15 -0.04 24.61
CA LYS A 2 -48.28 -1.14 24.13
C LYS A 2 -47.88 -1.05 22.64
N LEU A 3 -48.76 -0.55 21.77
CA LEU A 3 -48.47 -0.43 20.32
C LEU A 3 -47.36 0.60 20.01
N PHE A 4 -47.33 1.70 20.76
CA PHE A 4 -46.33 2.77 20.57
C PHE A 4 -44.94 2.32 21.02
N GLN A 5 -44.87 1.47 22.05
CA GLN A 5 -43.62 0.86 22.53
C GLN A 5 -43.03 -0.12 21.49
N ILE A 6 -43.88 -0.93 20.84
CA ILE A 6 -43.45 -1.84 19.77
C ILE A 6 -42.94 -1.05 18.56
N PHE A 7 -43.64 0.02 18.17
CA PHE A 7 -43.23 0.86 17.04
C PHE A 7 -41.91 1.60 17.33
N SER A 8 -41.72 2.09 18.55
CA SER A 8 -40.46 2.71 18.99
C SER A 8 -39.29 1.72 19.01
N LEU A 9 -39.52 0.46 19.40
CA LEU A 9 -38.51 -0.60 19.37
C LEU A 9 -38.10 -0.96 17.93
N ILE A 10 -39.06 -0.98 17.00
CA ILE A 10 -38.79 -1.24 15.58
C ILE A 10 -37.97 -0.10 14.98
N ILE A 11 -38.35 1.16 15.20
CA ILE A 11 -37.59 2.32 14.70
C ILE A 11 -36.17 2.35 15.29
N LEU A 12 -36.02 2.07 16.58
CA LEU A 12 -34.69 1.99 17.21
C LEU A 12 -33.85 0.86 16.62
N SER A 13 -34.44 -0.31 16.33
CA SER A 13 -33.74 -1.41 15.69
C SER A 13 -33.27 -1.08 14.26
N ILE A 14 -34.06 -0.32 13.50
CA ILE A 14 -33.70 0.12 12.15
C ILE A 14 -32.58 1.17 12.20
N LEU A 15 -32.65 2.12 13.14
CA LEU A 15 -31.61 3.13 13.33
C LEU A 15 -30.28 2.53 13.81
N LEU A 16 -30.32 1.52 14.68
CA LEU A 16 -29.11 0.80 15.12
C LEU A 16 -28.47 -0.03 14.01
N HIS A 17 -29.26 -0.59 13.07
CA HIS A 17 -28.71 -1.29 11.91
C HIS A 17 -28.15 -0.33 10.84
N SER A 18 -28.72 0.87 10.71
CA SER A 18 -28.20 1.89 9.78
C SER A 18 -26.86 2.52 10.20
N CYS A 19 -26.45 2.39 11.47
CA CYS A 19 -25.12 2.80 11.93
C CYS A 19 -24.06 1.69 11.87
N ALA A 20 -24.42 0.45 11.51
CA ALA A 20 -23.51 -0.70 11.47
C ALA A 20 -23.05 -1.08 10.04
N SER A 21 -23.38 -0.30 9.02
CA SER A 21 -22.97 -0.63 7.63
C SER A 21 -21.48 -0.36 7.33
N GLY A 22 -20.69 0.07 8.31
CA GLY A 22 -19.23 0.20 8.20
C GLY A 22 -18.47 -1.09 8.50
N VAL A 23 -19.14 -2.21 8.79
CA VAL A 23 -18.48 -3.48 9.12
C VAL A 23 -17.89 -4.11 7.86
N LYS A 24 -16.60 -3.80 7.63
CA LYS A 24 -15.57 -4.61 6.97
C LYS A 24 -16.15 -5.54 5.90
N SER A 25 -16.45 -4.99 4.72
CA SER A 25 -16.82 -5.72 3.51
C SER A 25 -15.74 -6.69 2.99
N ARG A 26 -14.58 -6.69 3.66
CA ARG A 26 -13.36 -7.39 3.30
C ARG A 26 -13.09 -8.57 4.24
N ASN A 27 -12.73 -9.72 3.68
CA ASN A 27 -12.31 -10.91 4.45
C ASN A 27 -10.78 -11.03 4.40
N LEU A 28 -10.14 -11.16 5.55
CA LEU A 28 -8.69 -11.32 5.63
C LEU A 28 -8.25 -12.64 4.98
N LEU A 29 -7.27 -12.56 4.08
CA LEU A 29 -6.66 -13.71 3.43
C LEU A 29 -5.23 -13.95 3.95
N PHE A 30 -4.38 -12.93 3.88
CA PHE A 30 -3.01 -12.97 4.36
C PHE A 30 -2.67 -11.71 5.15
N ARG A 31 -1.76 -11.83 6.13
CA ARG A 31 -1.19 -10.67 6.82
C ARG A 31 0.22 -10.95 7.32
N SER A 32 1.01 -9.89 7.40
CA SER A 32 2.25 -9.81 8.13
C SER A 32 2.31 -8.49 8.89
N ASN A 33 3.48 -8.14 9.44
CA ASN A 33 3.70 -6.83 10.01
C ASN A 33 3.71 -5.72 8.93
N GLU A 34 4.07 -6.06 7.70
CA GLU A 34 4.34 -5.11 6.61
C GLU A 34 3.27 -5.11 5.51
N PHE A 35 2.37 -6.09 5.47
CA PHE A 35 1.27 -6.09 4.50
C PHE A 35 0.04 -6.85 4.99
N ALA A 36 -1.09 -6.56 4.33
CA ALA A 36 -2.36 -7.24 4.53
C ALA A 36 -3.05 -7.43 3.17
N ILE A 37 -3.59 -8.63 2.94
CA ILE A 37 -4.36 -8.97 1.74
C ILE A 37 -5.74 -9.42 2.17
N TYR A 38 -6.77 -8.81 1.60
CA TYR A 38 -8.16 -9.15 1.84
C TYR A 38 -8.87 -9.50 0.54
N THR A 39 -9.87 -10.38 0.60
CA THR A 39 -10.85 -10.54 -0.46
C THR A 39 -12.01 -9.58 -0.23
N VAL A 40 -12.48 -8.92 -1.28
CA VAL A 40 -13.66 -8.05 -1.26
C VAL A 40 -14.62 -8.53 -2.33
N ASN A 41 -15.86 -8.83 -1.94
CA ASN A 41 -16.87 -9.21 -2.90
C ASN A 41 -17.31 -7.97 -3.70
N ARG A 42 -17.53 -8.14 -5.00
CA ARG A 42 -17.93 -7.05 -5.91
C ARG A 42 -19.20 -6.34 -5.46
N ASP A 43 -20.18 -7.07 -4.94
CA ASP A 43 -21.46 -6.54 -4.45
C ASP A 43 -21.31 -5.56 -3.27
N LYS A 44 -20.19 -5.64 -2.55
CA LYS A 44 -19.87 -4.73 -1.45
C LYS A 44 -19.02 -3.53 -1.86
N ILE A 45 -18.65 -3.44 -3.13
CA ILE A 45 -17.90 -2.30 -3.66
C ILE A 45 -18.89 -1.19 -4.02
N ASN A 46 -18.61 0.02 -3.56
CA ASN A 46 -19.39 1.20 -3.95
C ASN A 46 -19.06 1.63 -5.38
N LEU A 47 -19.84 1.16 -6.34
CA LEU A 47 -19.75 1.54 -7.74
C LEU A 47 -20.82 2.58 -8.07
N LYS A 48 -20.41 3.79 -8.46
CA LYS A 48 -21.35 4.79 -9.00
C LYS A 48 -21.89 4.39 -10.38
N SER A 49 -21.12 3.59 -11.13
CA SER A 49 -21.54 3.00 -12.40
C SER A 49 -21.25 1.50 -12.40
N GLU A 50 -22.28 0.69 -12.58
CA GLU A 50 -22.18 -0.78 -12.64
C GLU A 50 -21.28 -1.30 -13.76
N SER A 51 -21.06 -0.51 -14.82
CA SER A 51 -20.20 -0.87 -15.95
C SER A 51 -18.70 -0.70 -15.66
N SER A 52 -18.31 -0.05 -14.56
CA SER A 52 -16.91 0.22 -14.26
C SER A 52 -16.13 -1.07 -13.96
N VAL A 53 -16.75 -2.00 -13.25
CA VAL A 53 -16.19 -3.30 -12.89
C VAL A 53 -17.08 -4.42 -13.43
N PRO A 54 -16.55 -5.37 -14.23
CA PRO A 54 -17.32 -6.50 -14.73
C PRO A 54 -18.00 -7.28 -13.59
N LYS A 55 -19.18 -7.84 -13.86
CA LYS A 55 -19.91 -8.66 -12.88
C LYS A 55 -19.21 -9.98 -12.60
N THR A 56 -18.58 -10.52 -13.64
CA THR A 56 -17.79 -11.76 -13.58
C THR A 56 -16.37 -11.41 -13.96
N LEU A 57 -15.45 -11.84 -13.12
CA LEU A 57 -14.01 -11.63 -13.24
C LEU A 57 -13.34 -12.92 -13.68
N ALA A 58 -12.21 -12.80 -14.37
CA ALA A 58 -11.46 -13.90 -14.94
C ALA A 58 -10.49 -14.51 -13.91
N HIS A 59 -11.06 -15.01 -12.81
CA HIS A 59 -10.36 -15.76 -11.77
C HIS A 59 -10.71 -17.25 -11.84
N PRO A 60 -9.78 -18.15 -11.44
CA PRO A 60 -8.47 -17.89 -10.86
C PRO A 60 -7.45 -17.37 -11.88
N LEU A 61 -6.47 -16.58 -11.41
CA LEU A 61 -5.37 -16.10 -12.22
C LEU A 61 -4.07 -16.76 -11.75
N GLU A 62 -3.45 -17.54 -12.64
CA GLU A 62 -2.11 -18.08 -12.40
C GLU A 62 -1.06 -17.03 -12.81
N ILE A 63 -0.30 -16.53 -11.82
CA ILE A 63 0.74 -15.54 -12.02
C ILE A 63 1.91 -15.85 -11.08
N SER A 64 3.14 -15.72 -11.56
CA SER A 64 4.32 -15.94 -10.73
C SER A 64 4.72 -14.72 -9.91
N GLU A 65 5.49 -14.91 -8.85
CA GLU A 65 6.08 -13.84 -8.03
C GLU A 65 6.89 -12.84 -8.86
N ASP A 66 7.73 -13.35 -9.77
CA ASP A 66 8.51 -12.52 -10.69
C ASP A 66 7.61 -11.64 -11.56
N LYS A 67 6.43 -12.15 -11.93
CA LYS A 67 5.49 -11.40 -12.74
C LYS A 67 4.75 -10.32 -11.95
N ILE A 68 4.49 -10.56 -10.66
CA ILE A 68 4.03 -9.51 -9.73
C ILE A 68 5.09 -8.39 -9.63
N LEU A 69 6.36 -8.74 -9.52
CA LEU A 69 7.46 -7.77 -9.55
C LEU A 69 7.53 -7.01 -10.88
N ASP A 70 7.38 -7.70 -12.01
CA ASP A 70 7.33 -7.06 -13.34
C ASP A 70 6.16 -6.06 -13.46
N LEU A 71 5.01 -6.35 -12.86
CA LEU A 71 3.80 -5.51 -12.89
C LEU A 71 3.95 -4.26 -12.04
N LEU A 72 4.39 -4.43 -10.78
CA LEU A 72 4.38 -3.36 -9.78
C LEU A 72 5.69 -2.57 -9.73
N GLY A 73 6.81 -3.22 -10.07
CA GLY A 73 8.15 -2.71 -9.80
C GLY A 73 8.59 -1.54 -10.67
N ASN A 74 7.89 -1.19 -11.74
CA ASN A 74 8.24 -0.05 -12.59
C ASN A 74 7.27 1.13 -12.48
N ILE A 75 6.22 1.01 -11.67
CA ILE A 75 5.19 2.03 -11.58
C ILE A 75 5.73 3.22 -10.77
N LYS A 76 5.66 4.41 -11.36
CA LYS A 76 6.03 5.68 -10.74
C LYS A 76 4.81 6.53 -10.50
N PHE A 77 4.85 7.31 -9.44
CA PHE A 77 3.87 8.36 -9.20
C PHE A 77 4.57 9.69 -8.99
N ARG A 78 3.79 10.74 -9.16
CA ARG A 78 4.16 12.10 -8.80
C ARG A 78 3.34 12.52 -7.60
N GLU A 79 3.99 13.17 -6.66
CA GLU A 79 3.38 13.88 -5.55
C GLU A 79 3.63 15.37 -5.73
N GLU A 80 2.55 16.13 -5.84
CA GLU A 80 2.58 17.59 -5.90
C GLU A 80 2.60 18.14 -4.47
N SER A 81 3.68 18.85 -4.12
CA SER A 81 3.84 19.50 -2.82
C SER A 81 4.08 20.99 -2.97
N SER A 82 3.92 21.75 -1.89
CA SER A 82 4.23 23.19 -1.87
C SER A 82 5.70 23.51 -2.18
N TYR A 83 6.60 22.53 -2.04
CA TYR A 83 8.03 22.67 -2.31
C TYR A 83 8.45 22.15 -3.69
N GLY A 84 7.49 21.64 -4.48
CA GLY A 84 7.71 21.11 -5.82
C GLY A 84 7.18 19.68 -6.01
N ASP A 85 7.32 19.19 -7.23
CA ASP A 85 6.87 17.85 -7.63
C ASP A 85 7.97 16.82 -7.35
N VAL A 86 7.62 15.77 -6.59
CA VAL A 86 8.50 14.62 -6.37
C VAL A 86 8.03 13.45 -7.22
N ASN A 87 8.92 12.88 -8.03
CA ASN A 87 8.64 11.67 -8.80
C ASN A 87 9.35 10.49 -8.15
N GLN A 88 8.58 9.49 -7.73
CA GLN A 88 9.12 8.31 -7.05
C GLN A 88 8.39 7.04 -7.50
N TYR A 89 8.96 5.88 -7.21
CA TYR A 89 8.31 4.61 -7.48
C TYR A 89 7.25 4.33 -6.42
N ILE A 90 6.13 3.70 -6.80
CA ILE A 90 5.07 3.35 -5.83
C ILE A 90 5.59 2.35 -4.80
N PHE A 91 6.39 1.38 -5.24
CA PHE A 91 6.93 0.34 -4.38
C PHE A 91 8.44 0.23 -4.51
N GLU A 92 9.11 -0.20 -3.44
CA GLU A 92 10.49 -0.68 -3.51
C GLU A 92 10.55 -2.17 -3.89
N GLU A 93 11.65 -2.60 -4.53
CA GLU A 93 11.81 -4.03 -4.93
C GLU A 93 11.69 -4.97 -3.73
N LYS A 94 12.27 -4.57 -2.59
CA LYS A 94 12.21 -5.34 -1.35
C LYS A 94 10.79 -5.42 -0.80
N GLU A 95 10.04 -4.32 -0.88
CA GLU A 95 8.65 -4.27 -0.41
C GLU A 95 7.78 -5.25 -1.19
N ILE A 96 7.88 -5.27 -2.53
CA ILE A 96 7.11 -6.21 -3.36
C ILE A 96 7.45 -7.66 -2.99
N LYS A 97 8.74 -7.95 -2.78
CA LYS A 97 9.20 -9.30 -2.42
C LYS A 97 8.64 -9.82 -1.09
N GLU A 98 8.25 -8.94 -0.17
CA GLU A 98 7.61 -9.35 1.09
C GLU A 98 6.20 -9.93 0.88
N PHE A 99 5.47 -9.50 -0.17
CA PHE A 99 4.07 -9.91 -0.39
C PHE A 99 3.80 -10.59 -1.73
N ALA A 100 4.78 -10.68 -2.63
CA ALA A 100 4.57 -11.18 -4.00
C ALA A 100 4.03 -12.62 -4.04
N MET A 101 4.57 -13.50 -3.20
CA MET A 101 4.13 -14.89 -3.08
C MET A 101 2.67 -14.97 -2.63
N ASP A 102 2.32 -14.32 -1.51
CA ASP A 102 0.96 -14.32 -0.98
C ASP A 102 -0.05 -13.63 -1.92
N LEU A 103 0.40 -12.64 -2.68
CA LEU A 103 -0.43 -12.00 -3.70
C LEU A 103 -0.72 -12.93 -4.88
N ALA A 104 0.30 -13.63 -5.40
CA ALA A 104 0.11 -14.64 -6.43
C ALA A 104 -0.85 -15.74 -5.96
N ASP A 105 -0.63 -16.26 -4.76
CA ASP A 105 -1.48 -17.27 -4.12
C ASP A 105 -2.92 -16.77 -3.94
N GLY A 106 -3.07 -15.50 -3.55
CA GLY A 106 -4.37 -14.85 -3.41
C GLY A 106 -5.13 -14.72 -4.72
N LEU A 107 -4.45 -14.36 -5.82
CA LEU A 107 -5.05 -14.22 -7.14
C LEU A 107 -5.48 -15.56 -7.74
N GLN A 108 -4.79 -16.65 -7.38
CA GLN A 108 -5.14 -18.01 -7.75
C GLN A 108 -6.33 -18.56 -6.94
N LYS A 109 -6.56 -18.07 -5.72
CA LYS A 109 -7.67 -18.51 -4.83
C LYS A 109 -8.95 -17.68 -4.98
N LEU A 110 -8.90 -16.59 -5.75
CA LEU A 110 -9.99 -15.63 -5.84
C LEU A 110 -11.20 -16.20 -6.59
N LYS A 111 -12.42 -15.91 -6.10
CA LYS A 111 -13.64 -16.24 -6.82
C LYS A 111 -13.91 -15.22 -7.93
N SER A 112 -14.75 -15.59 -8.89
CA SER A 112 -15.10 -14.73 -10.04
C SER A 112 -15.91 -13.49 -9.68
N ASP A 113 -16.40 -13.37 -8.44
CA ASP A 113 -17.13 -12.22 -7.91
C ASP A 113 -16.30 -11.43 -6.87
N GLN A 114 -15.00 -11.70 -6.78
CA GLN A 114 -14.11 -11.12 -5.77
C GLN A 114 -12.94 -10.38 -6.38
N ILE A 115 -12.48 -9.33 -5.68
CA ILE A 115 -11.23 -8.62 -5.94
C ILE A 115 -10.33 -8.71 -4.72
N LEU A 116 -9.02 -8.54 -4.91
CA LEU A 116 -8.09 -8.44 -3.78
C LEU A 116 -7.85 -6.99 -3.41
N LEU A 117 -7.96 -6.69 -2.13
CA LEU A 117 -7.41 -5.48 -1.53
C LEU A 117 -6.05 -5.79 -0.93
N VAL A 118 -5.02 -5.11 -1.39
CA VAL A 118 -3.66 -5.21 -0.87
C VAL A 118 -3.31 -3.90 -0.20
N ILE A 119 -2.78 -3.99 1.01
CA ILE A 119 -2.29 -2.86 1.79
C ILE A 119 -0.87 -3.20 2.20
N SER A 120 0.11 -2.46 1.70
CA SER A 120 1.49 -2.54 2.17
C SER A 120 1.81 -1.35 3.05
N LYS A 121 2.69 -1.55 4.01
CA LYS A 121 3.47 -0.49 4.64
C LYS A 121 4.95 -0.76 4.42
N TYR A 122 5.72 0.30 4.24
CA TYR A 122 7.16 0.21 4.07
C TYR A 122 7.84 1.47 4.57
N ASN A 123 9.01 1.31 5.18
CA ASN A 123 9.83 2.45 5.61
C ASN A 123 10.88 2.76 4.52
N PRO A 124 10.69 3.83 3.72
CA PRO A 124 11.59 4.15 2.61
C PRO A 124 12.98 4.57 3.08
N VAL A 125 13.08 5.24 4.23
CA VAL A 125 14.34 5.79 4.77
C VAL A 125 15.09 4.79 5.64
N LYS A 126 14.40 3.76 6.15
CA LYS A 126 14.97 2.71 7.02
C LYS A 126 15.64 3.25 8.28
N SER A 127 15.11 4.35 8.79
CA SER A 127 15.50 4.94 10.07
C SER A 127 14.46 4.60 11.13
N VAL A 128 14.88 4.55 12.40
CA VAL A 128 13.99 4.32 13.55
C VAL A 128 13.05 5.52 13.77
N VAL A 129 13.46 6.70 13.31
CA VAL A 129 12.72 7.96 13.43
C VAL A 129 12.06 8.41 12.13
N SER A 130 11.97 7.52 11.13
CA SER A 130 11.24 7.81 9.90
C SER A 130 9.89 7.12 9.89
N HIS A 131 8.90 7.81 9.35
CA HIS A 131 7.56 7.25 9.21
C HIS A 131 7.54 6.12 8.17
N TYR A 132 6.65 5.15 8.41
CA TYR A 132 6.27 4.21 7.37
C TYR A 132 5.31 4.90 6.40
N SER A 133 5.39 4.49 5.15
CA SER A 133 4.46 4.88 4.09
C SER A 133 3.53 3.71 3.77
N ARG A 134 2.24 4.00 3.57
CA ARG A 134 1.20 3.03 3.23
C ARG A 134 0.80 3.14 1.77
N THR A 135 0.71 2.00 1.09
CA THR A 135 0.12 1.91 -0.24
C THR A 135 -1.04 0.94 -0.21
N GLY A 136 -2.22 1.40 -0.62
CA GLY A 136 -3.45 0.60 -0.66
C GLY A 136 -3.97 0.52 -2.09
N PHE A 137 -4.22 -0.70 -2.57
CA PHE A 137 -4.72 -0.90 -3.93
C PHE A 137 -5.60 -2.14 -4.07
N TYR A 138 -6.55 -2.06 -5.00
CA TYR A 138 -7.26 -3.21 -5.50
C TYR A 138 -6.53 -3.83 -6.69
N ILE A 139 -6.57 -5.15 -6.80
CA ILE A 139 -6.09 -5.89 -7.96
C ILE A 139 -7.04 -7.05 -8.29
N TRP A 140 -7.33 -7.20 -9.58
CA TRP A 140 -8.17 -8.27 -10.10
C TRP A 140 -7.85 -8.56 -11.57
N SER A 141 -8.44 -9.62 -12.10
CA SER A 141 -8.30 -10.00 -13.50
C SER A 141 -9.64 -9.97 -14.21
N SER A 142 -9.68 -9.35 -15.38
CA SER A 142 -10.75 -9.47 -16.36
C SER A 142 -10.32 -10.38 -17.51
N ASP A 143 -11.22 -10.68 -18.44
CA ASP A 143 -10.93 -11.62 -19.54
C ASP A 143 -9.68 -11.23 -20.33
N THR A 144 -9.50 -9.93 -20.59
CA THR A 144 -8.40 -9.41 -21.41
C THR A 144 -7.30 -8.73 -20.62
N ALA A 145 -7.48 -8.45 -19.32
CA ALA A 145 -6.55 -7.61 -18.58
C ALA A 145 -6.34 -8.04 -17.12
N ILE A 146 -5.25 -7.52 -16.54
CA ILE A 146 -5.07 -7.38 -15.10
C ILE A 146 -5.26 -5.90 -14.79
N GLU A 147 -6.14 -5.60 -13.85
CA GLU A 147 -6.46 -4.23 -13.47
C GLU A 147 -6.00 -3.96 -12.04
N ILE A 148 -5.43 -2.78 -11.84
CA ILE A 148 -4.93 -2.30 -10.54
C ILE A 148 -5.51 -0.92 -10.29
N LEU A 149 -6.19 -0.74 -9.16
CA LEU A 149 -6.74 0.55 -8.75
C LEU A 149 -6.10 0.97 -7.43
N PHE A 150 -5.26 2.00 -7.49
CA PHE A 150 -4.64 2.60 -6.32
C PHE A 150 -5.62 3.53 -5.58
N GLY A 151 -5.56 3.51 -4.26
CA GLY A 151 -6.26 4.46 -3.40
C GLY A 151 -5.31 5.40 -2.67
N GLU A 152 -4.38 4.83 -1.91
CA GLU A 152 -3.31 5.57 -1.25
C GLU A 152 -1.96 5.19 -1.91
N LEU A 153 -1.14 6.21 -2.23
CA LEU A 153 0.18 6.05 -2.83
C LEU A 153 1.23 6.55 -1.84
N GLN A 154 1.94 5.63 -1.18
CA GLN A 154 2.94 5.92 -0.15
C GLN A 154 2.53 6.97 0.88
N LYS A 155 1.27 6.97 1.30
CA LYS A 155 0.76 7.92 2.29
C LYS A 155 1.46 7.70 3.62
N GLU A 156 2.00 8.76 4.20
CA GLU A 156 2.65 8.69 5.51
C GLU A 156 1.68 8.17 6.59
N ILE A 157 2.16 7.23 7.41
CA ILE A 157 1.45 6.67 8.56
C ILE A 157 1.93 7.38 9.82
N THR A 158 1.02 7.81 10.68
CA THR A 158 1.37 8.43 11.97
C THR A 158 1.95 7.39 12.95
N TYR A 159 2.83 7.81 13.88
CA TYR A 159 3.56 6.88 14.76
C TYR A 159 2.66 5.98 15.61
N ASP A 160 1.52 6.50 16.05
CA ASP A 160 0.51 5.78 16.81
C ASP A 160 -0.13 4.65 15.99
N GLU A 161 -0.36 4.86 14.70
CA GLU A 161 -0.94 3.85 13.80
C GLU A 161 0.07 2.75 13.41
N GLN A 162 1.35 3.07 13.27
CA GLN A 162 2.37 2.16 12.69
C GLN A 162 2.55 0.84 13.45
N GLY A 163 2.40 0.89 14.79
CA GLY A 163 2.64 -0.25 15.70
C GLY A 163 1.49 -1.25 15.78
N ASN A 164 0.29 -0.88 15.33
CA ASN A 164 -0.90 -1.72 15.45
C ASN A 164 -1.44 -2.11 14.08
N TYR A 165 -1.47 -3.41 13.80
CA TYR A 165 -2.06 -3.98 12.58
C TYR A 165 -3.45 -3.41 12.26
N TYR A 166 -4.33 -3.32 13.25
CA TYR A 166 -5.70 -2.90 13.01
C TYR A 166 -5.82 -1.43 12.63
N ASP A 167 -4.84 -0.61 12.99
CA ASP A 167 -4.88 0.83 12.74
C ASP A 167 -4.28 1.11 11.36
N TRP A 168 -3.04 0.68 11.10
CA TRP A 168 -2.42 0.96 9.81
C TRP A 168 -3.10 0.24 8.63
N SER A 169 -3.67 -0.95 8.84
CA SER A 169 -4.39 -1.68 7.77
C SER A 169 -5.83 -1.19 7.54
N ASN A 170 -6.31 -0.27 8.38
CA ASN A 170 -7.62 0.32 8.23
C ASN A 170 -7.58 1.54 7.32
N ILE A 171 -7.76 1.28 6.02
CA ILE A 171 -7.86 2.34 5.00
C ILE A 171 -9.32 2.61 4.63
N PRO A 172 -9.64 3.83 4.19
CA PRO A 172 -10.92 4.12 3.55
C PRO A 172 -11.15 3.27 2.29
N ASP A 173 -12.41 3.11 1.89
CA ASP A 173 -12.74 2.48 0.62
C ASP A 173 -12.12 3.23 -0.56
N ILE A 174 -11.53 2.49 -1.49
CA ILE A 174 -10.92 3.06 -2.69
C ILE A 174 -12.01 3.35 -3.72
N PRO A 175 -12.22 4.63 -4.12
CA PRO A 175 -13.27 4.97 -5.07
C PRO A 175 -12.88 4.55 -6.50
N PHE A 176 -13.82 3.95 -7.23
CA PHE A 176 -13.65 3.56 -8.64
C PHE A 176 -13.80 4.73 -9.62
N GLU A 177 -13.99 5.94 -9.12
CA GLU A 177 -14.12 7.14 -9.92
C GLU A 177 -12.82 7.93 -9.95
N HIS A 178 -12.83 9.03 -10.71
CA HIS A 178 -11.79 10.04 -10.56
C HIS A 178 -11.97 10.75 -9.22
N PHE A 179 -10.92 10.80 -8.40
CA PHE A 179 -10.89 11.53 -7.14
C PHE A 179 -9.71 12.51 -7.14
N PRO A 180 -9.92 13.77 -6.70
CA PRO A 180 -8.86 14.77 -6.66
C PRO A 180 -7.85 14.39 -5.58
N THR A 181 -6.62 14.13 -5.99
CA THR A 181 -5.49 13.86 -5.10
C THR A 181 -4.26 14.60 -5.60
N SER A 182 -3.40 15.02 -4.66
CA SER A 182 -2.09 15.59 -4.96
C SER A 182 -1.11 14.57 -5.54
N THR A 183 -1.47 13.28 -5.50
CA THR A 183 -0.68 12.19 -6.05
C THR A 183 -1.32 11.62 -7.31
N TYR A 184 -0.54 11.30 -8.32
CA TYR A 184 -1.04 10.53 -9.48
C TYR A 184 0.04 9.66 -10.10
N VAL A 185 -0.37 8.51 -10.64
CA VAL A 185 0.54 7.63 -11.36
C VAL A 185 0.97 8.30 -12.67
N LEU A 186 2.27 8.23 -12.94
CA LEU A 186 2.88 8.68 -14.18
C LEU A 186 2.68 7.62 -15.26
N GLN A 187 2.45 8.04 -16.50
CA GLN A 187 2.32 7.10 -17.62
C GLN A 187 3.63 6.29 -17.76
N GLY A 188 3.52 4.97 -17.57
CA GLY A 188 4.61 4.02 -17.75
C GLY A 188 4.46 3.20 -19.03
N GLN A 189 5.34 2.22 -19.20
CA GLN A 189 5.23 1.23 -20.26
C GLN A 189 4.35 0.05 -19.82
N GLY A 190 3.57 -0.49 -20.77
CA GLY A 190 2.81 -1.73 -20.61
C GLY A 190 1.55 -1.66 -19.76
N PHE A 191 1.08 -0.45 -19.41
CA PHE A 191 -0.29 -0.23 -18.95
C PHE A 191 -0.92 1.01 -19.58
N SER A 192 -2.25 1.04 -19.57
CA SER A 192 -3.05 2.22 -19.90
C SER A 192 -3.92 2.63 -18.72
N PHE A 193 -4.35 3.89 -18.69
CA PHE A 193 -5.29 4.35 -17.68
C PHE A 193 -6.73 4.03 -18.07
N LYS A 194 -7.51 3.45 -17.13
CA LYS A 194 -8.95 3.23 -17.32
C LYS A 194 -9.65 4.56 -17.57
N LYS A 195 -10.57 4.58 -18.53
CA LYS A 195 -11.49 5.71 -18.71
C LYS A 195 -12.74 5.50 -17.88
N VAL A 196 -13.05 6.45 -17.02
CA VAL A 196 -14.29 6.48 -16.21
C VAL A 196 -14.99 7.80 -16.49
N SER A 197 -16.26 7.74 -16.90
CA SER A 197 -17.07 8.93 -17.25
C SER A 197 -16.38 9.88 -18.24
N GLY A 198 -15.62 9.33 -19.20
CA GLY A 198 -14.90 10.09 -20.23
C GLY A 198 -13.49 10.56 -19.83
N PHE A 199 -13.11 10.47 -18.56
CA PHE A 199 -11.79 10.91 -18.07
C PHE A 199 -10.87 9.74 -17.78
N ARG A 200 -9.56 9.91 -18.00
CA ARG A 200 -8.56 8.90 -17.61
C ARG A 200 -8.34 8.95 -16.10
N ASN A 201 -8.64 7.86 -15.41
CA ASN A 201 -8.33 7.73 -14.00
C ASN A 201 -6.84 7.38 -13.84
N LYS A 202 -6.04 8.35 -13.39
CA LYS A 202 -4.59 8.20 -13.19
C LYS A 202 -4.21 7.27 -12.03
N HIS A 203 -5.18 6.69 -11.32
CA HIS A 203 -4.93 5.68 -10.29
C HIS A 203 -5.36 4.27 -10.73
N TRP A 204 -6.03 4.15 -11.87
CA TRP A 204 -6.56 2.88 -12.36
C TRP A 204 -5.80 2.42 -13.60
N LEU A 205 -4.92 1.44 -13.39
CA LEU A 205 -4.05 0.87 -14.41
C LEU A 205 -4.69 -0.38 -15.01
N VAL A 206 -4.57 -0.52 -16.32
CA VAL A 206 -5.05 -1.67 -17.09
C VAL A 206 -3.87 -2.24 -17.86
N PHE A 207 -3.47 -3.46 -17.50
CA PHE A 207 -2.41 -4.24 -18.14
C PHE A 207 -3.05 -5.29 -19.06
N ASP A 208 -2.83 -5.19 -20.36
CA ASP A 208 -3.33 -6.17 -21.31
C ASP A 208 -2.61 -7.52 -21.13
N LYS A 209 -3.38 -8.61 -21.00
CA LYS A 209 -2.85 -9.97 -20.88
C LYS A 209 -1.95 -10.35 -22.05
N ALA A 210 -2.22 -9.87 -23.25
CA ALA A 210 -1.43 -10.13 -24.45
C ALA A 210 -0.02 -9.51 -24.37
N ASP A 211 0.14 -8.42 -23.61
CA ASP A 211 1.40 -7.70 -23.47
C ASP A 211 2.17 -8.04 -22.18
N LEU A 212 1.61 -8.88 -21.29
CA LEU A 212 2.25 -9.24 -20.03
C LEU A 212 3.66 -9.81 -20.22
N ALA A 213 3.88 -10.63 -21.24
CA ALA A 213 5.21 -11.23 -21.50
C ALA A 213 6.31 -10.19 -21.76
N LYS A 214 5.94 -9.01 -22.27
CA LYS A 214 6.88 -7.92 -22.60
C LYS A 214 7.26 -7.08 -21.38
N LEU A 215 6.45 -7.11 -20.33
CA LEU A 215 6.72 -6.40 -19.08
C LEU A 215 7.89 -7.06 -18.36
N LYS A 216 8.91 -6.27 -18.03
CA LYS A 216 10.06 -6.69 -17.25
C LYS A 216 10.45 -5.64 -16.24
N PHE A 217 10.68 -6.05 -15.00
CA PHE A 217 11.20 -5.18 -13.96
C PHE A 217 12.58 -4.63 -14.35
N GLU A 218 12.74 -3.32 -14.23
CA GLU A 218 14.01 -2.63 -14.49
C GLU A 218 14.77 -2.48 -13.18
N LYS A 219 15.84 -3.26 -13.01
CA LYS A 219 16.66 -3.20 -11.79
C LYS A 219 17.20 -1.79 -11.58
N ARG A 220 16.74 -1.15 -10.51
CA ARG A 220 17.11 0.23 -10.16
C ARG A 220 18.53 0.26 -9.63
N LYS A 221 19.31 1.27 -10.01
CA LYS A 221 20.57 1.58 -9.31
C LYS A 221 20.18 1.99 -7.89
N LYS A 222 20.87 1.46 -6.87
CA LYS A 222 20.70 1.92 -5.49
C LYS A 222 21.02 3.41 -5.47
N THR A 223 20.01 4.26 -5.45
CA THR A 223 20.20 5.65 -5.08
C THR A 223 20.40 5.64 -3.58
N THR A 224 21.67 5.60 -3.15
CA THR A 224 22.02 5.96 -1.78
C THR A 224 21.51 7.38 -1.60
N ILE A 225 20.44 7.58 -0.82
CA ILE A 225 20.01 8.91 -0.40
C ILE A 225 21.22 9.51 0.34
N PRO A 226 21.93 10.50 -0.22
CA PRO A 226 23.14 11.01 0.39
C PRO A 226 22.73 12.12 1.37
N GLU A 227 22.07 11.79 2.49
CA GLU A 227 21.78 12.85 3.47
C GLU A 227 21.57 12.43 4.93
N VAL A 228 21.67 11.14 5.30
CA VAL A 228 21.51 10.75 6.73
C VAL A 228 22.67 9.91 7.27
N ILE A 229 23.56 9.38 6.42
CA ILE A 229 24.68 8.54 6.90
C ILE A 229 25.78 9.40 7.53
N ASN A 230 25.97 10.64 7.07
CA ASN A 230 27.07 11.49 7.55
C ASN A 230 26.84 12.15 8.92
N SER A 231 25.63 12.16 9.47
CA SER A 231 25.38 12.73 10.80
C SER A 231 25.55 11.71 11.92
N VAL A 232 25.26 10.43 11.68
CA VAL A 232 25.37 9.39 12.71
C VAL A 232 26.83 8.93 12.90
N ASP A 233 27.62 8.85 11.81
CA ASP A 233 29.04 8.48 11.90
C ASP A 233 29.94 9.60 12.42
N ALA A 234 29.47 10.85 12.42
CA ALA A 234 30.20 11.99 12.99
C ALA A 234 30.13 12.00 14.53
N ASP A 235 29.02 11.55 15.12
CA ASP A 235 28.81 11.51 16.57
C ASP A 235 29.41 10.26 17.24
N LEU A 236 29.80 9.24 16.47
CA LEU A 236 30.40 8.01 16.97
C LEU A 236 31.94 8.03 16.99
N LYS A 237 32.58 9.17 16.76
CA LYS A 237 34.04 9.26 16.98
C LYS A 237 34.31 9.18 18.48
N PRO A 238 35.03 8.15 18.97
CA PRO A 238 35.48 8.15 20.35
C PRO A 238 36.42 9.34 20.54
N GLU A 239 36.03 10.26 21.42
CA GLU A 239 36.93 11.27 21.94
C GLU A 239 38.23 10.58 22.36
N LYS A 240 39.34 11.13 21.86
CA LYS A 240 40.69 10.73 22.23
C LYS A 240 40.75 10.57 23.75
N ARG A 241 41.02 9.33 24.19
CA ARG A 241 41.42 9.00 25.55
C ARG A 241 42.43 10.04 26.04
N ILE A 242 42.06 10.80 27.06
CA ILE A 242 42.99 11.55 27.89
C ILE A 242 43.79 10.48 28.64
N SER A 243 45.07 10.32 28.30
CA SER A 243 46.02 9.52 29.07
C SER A 243 46.22 10.21 30.42
N ARG A 244 45.57 9.66 31.45
CA ARG A 244 45.87 9.95 32.85
C ARG A 244 47.09 9.10 33.20
N ASP A 245 48.28 9.68 33.04
CA ASP A 245 49.51 9.10 33.54
C ASP A 245 49.52 9.27 35.06
N GLU A 246 49.18 8.20 35.77
CA GLU A 246 49.54 7.99 37.18
C GLU A 246 50.94 7.39 37.21
N GLU A 247 51.96 8.22 37.44
CA GLU A 247 53.24 7.75 37.96
C GLU A 247 53.29 8.00 39.47
N ASP A 248 52.99 6.93 40.20
CA ASP A 248 53.34 6.74 41.61
C ASP A 248 54.87 6.74 41.75
N GLY A 249 55.43 7.89 42.13
CA GLY A 249 56.82 8.06 42.52
C GLY A 249 57.01 7.89 44.02
N ILE A 250 57.57 6.75 44.39
CA ILE A 250 57.94 6.29 45.74
C ILE A 250 58.79 7.33 46.49
N ILE A 251 58.36 7.71 47.69
CA ILE A 251 59.18 8.44 48.68
C ILE A 251 59.95 7.39 49.49
N ASN A 252 61.23 7.20 49.19
CA ASN A 252 62.15 6.54 50.12
C ASN A 252 62.86 7.62 50.94
N GLY A 253 62.72 7.52 52.26
CA GLY A 253 63.47 8.33 53.20
C GLY A 253 64.91 7.82 53.36
N ASP A 254 65.81 8.79 53.51
CA ASP A 254 66.88 8.84 54.52
C ASP A 254 67.12 10.33 54.82
#